data_AF-W4UWB4-F1
#
_entry.id   AF-W4UWB4-F1
#
_cell.length_a   1.000
_cell.length_b   1.000
_cell.length_c   1.000
_cell.angle_alpha   90.00
_cell.angle_beta   90.00
_cell.angle_gamma   90.00
#
_symmetry.space_group_name_H-M   'P 1'
#
loop_
_entity.id
_entity.type
_entity.pdbx_description
1 polymer ?
#
loop_
_entity_poly.entity_id
_entity_poly.type
_entity_poly.pdbx_seq_one_letter_code
_entity_poly.pdbx_strand_id
1 'polypeptide(L)'
;MLQPGYQGKYGELTPEQVKTDLDRVLTYVDRETPARVVDKHTGKVITDYTKLDVNSQLERGAFRLASYEWGVTYSAMMAATETTGDSRYMDYVNNRFRFLAEVAPHFKRVLEEKGDTDPQMKQILTPGALDDAGAVCAAMIKASLKDRTLPVQAD
;
A
#
# COMPACT_ATOMS: atom_id res chain seq x y z
N MET A 1 -25.53 -16.85 38.17
CA MET A 1 -24.13 -17.36 38.16
C MET A 1 -23.19 -16.18 38.28
N LEU A 2 -22.06 -16.35 38.99
CA LEU A 2 -21.01 -15.33 39.07
C LEU A 2 -20.33 -15.18 37.71
N GLN A 3 -20.14 -13.94 37.27
CA GLN A 3 -19.42 -13.64 36.03
C GLN A 3 -17.90 -13.87 36.24
N PRO A 4 -17.20 -14.54 35.32
CA PRO A 4 -15.76 -14.76 35.45
C PRO A 4 -14.96 -13.45 35.30
N GLY A 5 -13.86 -13.32 36.04
CA GLY A 5 -12.96 -12.17 35.98
C GLY A 5 -11.90 -12.25 34.88
N TYR A 6 -12.33 -12.37 33.62
CA TYR A 6 -11.38 -12.40 32.50
C TYR A 6 -10.63 -11.06 32.34
N GLN A 7 -9.34 -11.13 32.00
CA GLN A 7 -8.52 -9.93 31.72
C GLN A 7 -8.78 -9.35 30.31
N GLY A 8 -9.12 -10.21 29.34
CA GLY A 8 -9.52 -9.80 28.00
C GLY A 8 -11.05 -9.75 27.84
N LYS A 9 -11.52 -9.15 26.74
CA LYS A 9 -12.94 -9.24 26.37
C LYS A 9 -13.28 -10.69 26.06
N TYR A 10 -14.28 -11.23 26.76
CA TYR A 10 -14.79 -12.58 26.57
C TYR A 10 -16.31 -12.51 26.49
N GLY A 11 -16.90 -13.19 25.51
CA GLY A 11 -18.34 -13.15 25.23
C GLY A 11 -18.64 -13.30 23.74
N GLU A 12 -19.89 -13.05 23.38
CA GLU A 12 -20.32 -13.05 21.97
C GLU A 12 -19.64 -11.91 21.20
N LEU A 13 -19.19 -12.24 19.99
CA LEU A 13 -18.59 -11.30 19.04
C LEU A 13 -19.56 -11.08 17.89
N THR A 14 -19.91 -9.83 17.61
CA THR A 14 -20.79 -9.50 16.49
C THR A 14 -20.01 -9.04 15.25
N PRO A 15 -20.54 -9.24 14.03
CA PRO A 15 -19.92 -8.72 12.81
C PRO A 15 -19.64 -7.21 12.86
N GLU A 16 -20.52 -6.42 13.48
CA GLU A 16 -20.40 -4.97 13.58
C GLU A 16 -19.23 -4.54 14.49
N GLN A 17 -18.98 -5.30 15.56
CA GLN A 17 -17.83 -5.06 16.43
C GLN A 17 -16.52 -5.32 15.70
N VAL A 18 -16.43 -6.44 14.97
CA VAL A 18 -15.26 -6.76 14.14
C VAL A 18 -15.05 -5.70 13.06
N LYS A 19 -16.13 -5.28 12.39
CA LYS A 19 -16.09 -4.23 11.36
C LYS A 19 -15.59 -2.90 11.92
N THR A 20 -16.04 -2.53 13.12
CA THR A 20 -15.59 -1.31 13.80
C THR A 20 -14.08 -1.34 14.06
N ASP A 21 -13.55 -2.49 14.49
CA ASP A 21 -12.11 -2.66 14.69
C ASP A 21 -11.33 -2.59 13.37
N LEU A 22 -11.83 -3.24 12.31
CA LEU A 22 -11.24 -3.16 10.96
C LEU A 22 -11.24 -1.72 10.41
N ASP A 23 -12.31 -0.96 10.62
CA ASP A 23 -12.42 0.43 10.18
C ASP A 23 -11.43 1.36 10.87
N ARG A 24 -11.20 1.12 12.17
CA ARG A 24 -10.17 1.83 12.92
C ARG A 24 -8.78 1.51 12.38
N VAL A 25 -8.51 0.25 12.04
CA VAL A 25 -7.24 -0.15 11.41
C VAL A 25 -7.09 0.50 10.04
N LEU A 26 -8.11 0.45 9.17
CA LEU A 26 -8.08 1.11 7.86
C LEU A 26 -7.74 2.59 7.99
N THR A 27 -8.44 3.29 8.88
CA THR A 27 -8.23 4.74 9.11
C THR A 27 -6.79 5.05 9.54
N TYR A 28 -6.23 4.20 10.41
CA TYR A 28 -4.84 4.36 10.84
C TYR A 28 -3.87 4.11 9.68
N VAL A 29 -3.99 2.97 8.99
CA VAL A 29 -3.03 2.63 7.93
C VAL A 29 -3.11 3.58 6.73
N ASP A 30 -4.30 4.07 6.39
CA ASP A 30 -4.46 5.06 5.31
C ASP A 30 -3.67 6.35 5.61
N ARG A 31 -3.76 6.85 6.84
CA ARG A 31 -2.98 8.01 7.29
C ARG A 31 -1.48 7.73 7.33
N GLU A 32 -1.09 6.56 7.81
CA GLU A 32 0.32 6.20 8.02
C GLU A 32 1.01 5.63 6.77
N THR A 33 0.35 5.62 5.61
CA THR A 33 0.93 5.19 4.33
C THR A 33 0.63 6.16 3.20
N PRO A 34 1.22 7.36 3.24
CA PRO A 34 0.94 8.40 2.28
C PRO A 34 1.37 8.02 0.85
N ALA A 35 0.47 8.17 -0.12
CA ALA A 35 0.74 8.00 -1.54
C ALA A 35 1.17 9.33 -2.20
N ARG A 36 2.37 9.80 -1.86
CA ARG A 36 2.97 10.99 -2.49
C ARG A 36 4.48 10.91 -2.54
N VAL A 37 5.06 11.67 -3.45
CA VAL A 37 6.52 11.84 -3.58
C VAL A 37 6.92 13.12 -2.86
N VAL A 38 8.06 13.08 -2.16
CA VAL A 38 8.66 14.23 -1.48
C VAL A 38 10.16 14.29 -1.77
N ASP A 39 10.73 15.48 -1.65
CA ASP A 39 12.18 15.63 -1.55
C ASP A 39 12.66 15.12 -0.18
N LYS A 40 13.66 14.23 -0.17
CA LYS A 40 14.13 13.53 1.04
C LYS A 40 14.82 14.42 2.07
N HIS A 41 15.26 15.62 1.67
CA HIS A 41 15.95 16.57 2.56
C HIS A 41 15.01 17.61 3.13
N THR A 42 14.04 18.06 2.34
CA THR A 42 13.15 19.18 2.68
C THR A 42 11.74 18.75 3.04
N GLY A 43 11.34 17.52 2.70
CA GLY A 43 9.97 17.01 2.90
C GLY A 43 8.94 17.69 2.00
N LYS A 44 9.35 18.54 1.05
CA LYS A 44 8.42 19.22 0.14
C LYS A 44 7.81 18.21 -0.82
N VAL A 45 6.49 18.26 -0.96
CA VAL A 45 5.75 17.42 -1.91
C VAL A 45 6.16 17.77 -3.34
N ILE A 46 6.45 16.74 -4.12
CA ILE A 46 6.77 16.83 -5.54
C ILE A 46 5.56 16.31 -6.32
N THR A 47 4.91 17.19 -7.08
CA THR A 47 3.76 16.84 -7.93
C THR A 47 4.10 16.78 -9.41
N ASP A 48 5.23 17.37 -9.81
CA ASP A 48 5.75 17.31 -11.17
C ASP A 48 6.81 16.20 -11.27
N TYR A 49 6.36 14.98 -11.59
CA TYR A 49 7.24 13.81 -11.63
C TYR A 49 8.25 13.84 -12.79
N THR A 50 8.11 14.76 -13.75
CA THR A 50 9.16 14.97 -14.76
C THR A 50 10.45 15.51 -14.14
N LYS A 51 10.36 16.12 -12.95
CA LYS A 51 11.48 16.70 -12.20
C LYS A 51 12.06 15.78 -11.14
N LEU A 52 11.63 14.52 -11.04
CA LEU A 52 12.23 13.60 -10.08
C LEU A 52 13.73 13.45 -10.31
N ASP A 53 14.46 13.33 -9.21
CA ASP A 53 15.91 13.17 -9.15
C ASP A 53 16.30 12.20 -8.02
N VAL A 54 17.60 12.06 -7.74
CA VAL A 54 18.12 11.18 -6.68
C VAL A 54 17.70 11.59 -5.26
N ASN A 55 17.14 12.78 -5.08
CA ASN A 55 16.62 13.26 -3.80
C ASN A 55 15.12 13.04 -3.66
N SER A 56 14.44 12.65 -4.72
CA SER A 56 13.02 12.30 -4.68
C SER A 56 12.82 10.94 -4.00
N GLN A 57 11.82 10.85 -3.12
CA GLN A 57 11.45 9.60 -2.46
C GLN A 57 9.94 9.49 -2.26
N LEU A 58 9.44 8.25 -2.16
CA LEU A 58 8.12 8.04 -1.57
C LEU A 58 8.14 8.59 -0.13
N GLU A 59 7.11 9.35 0.25
CA GLU A 59 7.03 9.85 1.61
C GLU A 59 7.02 8.68 2.62
N ARG A 60 7.81 8.82 3.68
CA ARG A 60 7.90 7.83 4.75
C ARG A 60 6.75 8.04 5.74
N GLY A 61 5.82 7.10 5.76
CA GLY A 61 4.91 6.93 6.89
C GLY A 61 5.41 5.86 7.87
N ALA A 62 4.53 5.35 8.72
CA ALA A 62 4.87 4.27 9.64
C ALA A 62 5.13 2.93 8.91
N PHE A 63 4.60 2.77 7.69
CA PHE A 63 4.76 1.56 6.88
C PHE A 63 5.21 1.85 5.45
N ARG A 64 5.81 0.83 4.82
CA ARG A 64 6.29 0.88 3.43
C ARG A 64 5.21 0.39 2.48
N LEU A 65 4.99 1.11 1.38
CA LEU A 65 3.89 0.84 0.43
C LEU A 65 4.06 -0.44 -0.40
N ALA A 66 5.29 -0.92 -0.54
CA ALA A 66 5.63 -2.03 -1.42
C ALA A 66 6.46 -3.12 -0.70
N SER A 67 6.36 -3.20 0.62
CA SER A 67 6.95 -4.34 1.33
C SER A 67 6.08 -5.59 1.21
N TYR A 68 6.66 -6.75 1.51
CA TYR A 68 5.93 -8.02 1.57
C TYR A 68 4.67 -7.92 2.44
N GLU A 69 4.79 -7.33 3.64
CA GLU A 69 3.70 -7.16 4.60
C GLU A 69 2.57 -6.33 3.99
N TRP A 70 2.90 -5.31 3.21
CA TRP A 70 1.92 -4.47 2.57
C TRP A 70 1.21 -5.16 1.41
N GLY A 71 1.89 -6.07 0.69
CA GLY A 71 1.25 -6.99 -0.24
C GLY A 71 0.15 -7.85 0.41
N VAL A 72 0.39 -8.32 1.64
CA VAL A 72 -0.62 -9.03 2.44
C VAL A 72 -1.75 -8.08 2.84
N THR A 73 -1.42 -6.86 3.30
CA THR A 73 -2.42 -5.83 3.63
C THR A 73 -3.35 -5.54 2.45
N TYR A 74 -2.82 -5.34 1.23
CA TYR A 74 -3.66 -5.12 0.05
C TYR A 74 -4.61 -6.30 -0.21
N SER A 75 -4.10 -7.54 -0.12
CA SER A 75 -4.94 -8.74 -0.25
C SER A 75 -6.04 -8.81 0.81
N ALA A 76 -5.73 -8.45 2.06
CA ALA A 76 -6.69 -8.42 3.15
C ALA A 76 -7.77 -7.34 2.94
N MET A 77 -7.39 -6.15 2.45
CA MET A 77 -8.35 -5.07 2.16
C MET A 77 -9.31 -5.45 1.01
N MET A 78 -8.81 -6.13 -0.02
CA MET A 78 -9.69 -6.67 -1.07
C MET A 78 -10.70 -7.68 -0.51
N ALA A 79 -10.26 -8.60 0.35
CA ALA A 79 -11.15 -9.55 1.00
C ALA A 79 -12.15 -8.86 1.97
N ALA A 80 -11.71 -7.83 2.69
CA ALA A 80 -12.58 -7.02 3.55
C ALA A 80 -13.67 -6.31 2.74
N THR A 81 -13.34 -5.82 1.53
CA THR A 81 -14.33 -5.25 0.61
C THR A 81 -15.42 -6.27 0.25
N GLU A 82 -15.02 -7.47 -0.17
CA GLU A 82 -15.95 -8.53 -0.59
C GLU A 82 -16.86 -9.00 0.55
N THR A 83 -16.29 -9.14 1.76
CA THR A 83 -17.00 -9.69 2.91
C THR A 83 -17.91 -8.68 3.60
N THR A 84 -17.55 -7.39 3.57
CA THR A 84 -18.28 -6.34 4.28
C THR A 84 -19.13 -5.46 3.35
N GLY A 85 -18.87 -5.48 2.05
CA GLY A 85 -19.50 -4.59 1.07
C GLY A 85 -19.00 -3.13 1.11
N ASP A 86 -18.02 -2.81 1.95
CA ASP A 86 -17.50 -1.45 2.11
C ASP A 86 -16.39 -1.15 1.10
N SER A 87 -16.65 -0.24 0.15
CA SER A 87 -15.72 0.07 -0.93
C SER A 87 -14.42 0.74 -0.45
N ARG A 88 -14.42 1.37 0.73
CA ARG A 88 -13.26 2.14 1.22
C ARG A 88 -11.98 1.30 1.30
N TYR A 89 -12.10 0.01 1.58
CA TYR A 89 -10.96 -0.90 1.61
C TYR A 89 -10.35 -1.10 0.21
N MET A 90 -11.17 -1.26 -0.83
CA MET A 90 -10.71 -1.35 -2.22
C MET A 90 -10.21 0.00 -2.73
N ASP A 91 -10.87 1.09 -2.35
CA ASP A 91 -10.44 2.45 -2.72
C ASP A 91 -9.02 2.75 -2.23
N TYR A 92 -8.69 2.30 -1.01
CA TYR A 92 -7.33 2.35 -0.48
C TYR A 92 -6.33 1.58 -1.35
N VAL A 93 -6.64 0.33 -1.72
CA VAL A 93 -5.77 -0.51 -2.59
C VAL A 93 -5.56 0.16 -3.94
N ASN A 94 -6.65 0.57 -4.59
CA ASN A 94 -6.64 1.18 -5.91
C ASN A 94 -5.86 2.49 -5.93
N ASN A 95 -6.02 3.32 -4.89
CA ASN A 95 -5.28 4.57 -4.77
C ASN A 95 -3.76 4.31 -4.73
N ARG A 96 -3.30 3.37 -3.89
CA ARG A 96 -1.86 3.07 -3.78
C ARG A 96 -1.30 2.43 -5.04
N PHE A 97 -2.03 1.52 -5.68
CA PHE A 97 -1.59 0.89 -6.93
C PHE A 97 -1.55 1.86 -8.10
N ARG A 98 -2.53 2.75 -8.25
CA ARG A 98 -2.49 3.81 -9.26
C ARG A 98 -1.31 4.75 -9.02
N PHE A 99 -1.09 5.16 -7.78
CA PHE A 99 0.06 6.01 -7.43
C PHE A 99 1.40 5.34 -7.76
N LEU A 100 1.61 4.08 -7.35
CA LEU A 100 2.84 3.35 -7.64
C LEU A 100 3.07 3.19 -9.15
N ALA A 101 2.02 2.85 -9.90
CA ALA A 101 2.09 2.76 -11.35
C ALA A 101 2.43 4.11 -12.02
N GLU A 102 1.82 5.20 -11.53
CA GLU A 102 2.05 6.55 -12.04
C GLU A 102 3.51 6.99 -11.85
N VAL A 103 4.09 6.74 -10.67
CA VAL A 103 5.45 7.22 -10.36
C VAL A 103 6.57 6.27 -10.83
N ALA A 104 6.28 4.98 -11.02
CA ALA A 104 7.24 3.96 -11.45
C ALA A 104 8.10 4.36 -12.66
N PRO A 105 7.54 4.80 -13.81
CA PRO A 105 8.35 5.18 -14.97
C PRO A 105 9.30 6.36 -14.67
N HIS A 106 8.89 7.29 -13.81
CA HIS A 106 9.72 8.44 -13.44
C HIS A 106 10.89 8.04 -12.55
N PHE A 107 10.67 7.18 -11.56
CA PHE A 107 11.75 6.64 -10.73
C PHE A 107 12.68 5.70 -11.52
N LYS A 108 12.15 4.97 -12.51
CA LYS A 108 12.95 4.17 -13.46
C LYS A 108 13.89 5.05 -14.28
N ARG A 109 13.40 6.15 -14.84
CA ARG A 109 14.23 7.14 -15.54
C ARG A 109 15.37 7.65 -14.65
N VAL A 110 15.08 8.00 -13.40
CA VAL A 110 16.11 8.46 -12.45
C VAL A 110 17.16 7.36 -12.21
N LEU A 111 16.73 6.11 -12.02
CA LEU A 111 17.64 4.98 -11.85
C LEU A 111 18.55 4.78 -13.07
N GLU A 112 18.00 4.85 -14.28
CA GLU A 112 18.75 4.69 -15.54
C GLU A 112 19.74 5.84 -15.78
N GLU A 113 19.33 7.09 -15.51
CA GLU A 113 20.17 8.28 -15.73
C GLU A 113 21.26 8.48 -14.66
N LYS A 114 20.99 8.07 -13.40
CA LYS A 114 21.81 8.41 -12.23
C LYS A 114 22.44 7.21 -11.53
N GLY A 115 22.02 6.00 -11.88
CA GLY A 115 22.47 4.75 -11.25
C GLY A 115 21.87 4.50 -9.86
N ASP A 116 21.03 5.40 -9.35
CA ASP A 116 20.36 5.25 -8.06
C ASP A 116 19.02 5.98 -8.01
N THR A 117 18.14 5.55 -7.11
CA THR A 117 16.78 6.07 -6.95
C THR A 117 16.25 5.73 -5.54
N ASP A 118 15.02 6.09 -5.20
CA ASP A 118 14.43 5.70 -3.91
C ASP A 118 14.51 4.17 -3.67
N PRO A 119 15.00 3.70 -2.51
CA PRO A 119 15.16 2.28 -2.26
C PRO A 119 13.87 1.44 -2.38
N GLN A 120 12.69 1.99 -2.01
CA GLN A 120 11.43 1.24 -2.17
C GLN A 120 11.10 1.11 -3.66
N MET A 121 11.25 2.19 -4.42
CA MET A 121 11.04 2.14 -5.88
C MET A 121 12.06 1.24 -6.56
N LYS A 122 13.32 1.25 -6.14
CA LYS A 122 14.36 0.35 -6.64
C LYS A 122 13.98 -1.12 -6.43
N GLN A 123 13.42 -1.46 -5.27
CA GLN A 123 12.93 -2.82 -4.98
C GLN A 123 11.81 -3.24 -5.95
N ILE A 124 10.87 -2.35 -6.23
CA ILE A 124 9.77 -2.60 -7.18
C ILE A 124 10.30 -2.74 -8.63
N LEU A 125 11.23 -1.88 -9.03
CA LEU A 125 11.72 -1.78 -10.41
C LEU A 125 12.75 -2.87 -10.76
N THR A 126 13.55 -3.28 -9.78
CA THR A 126 14.61 -4.28 -9.94
C THR A 126 14.55 -5.28 -8.78
N PRO A 127 13.55 -6.17 -8.73
CA PRO A 127 13.40 -7.12 -7.64
C PRO A 127 14.57 -8.11 -7.63
N GLY A 128 15.25 -8.24 -6.47
CA GLY A 128 16.41 -9.12 -6.28
C GLY A 128 16.07 -10.44 -5.60
N ALA A 129 14.92 -10.53 -4.93
CA ALA A 129 14.41 -11.70 -4.24
C ALA A 129 12.87 -11.83 -4.37
N LEU A 130 12.33 -13.00 -4.00
CA LEU A 130 10.87 -13.21 -4.00
C LEU A 130 10.14 -12.25 -3.04
N ASP A 131 10.75 -11.89 -1.91
CA ASP A 131 10.17 -10.94 -0.94
C ASP A 131 10.08 -9.50 -1.50
N ASP A 132 10.84 -9.19 -2.54
CA ASP A 132 10.83 -7.87 -3.19
C ASP A 132 9.63 -7.66 -4.12
N ALA A 133 8.91 -8.73 -4.47
CA ALA A 133 7.84 -8.68 -5.46
C ALA A 133 6.63 -9.56 -5.15
N GLY A 134 6.78 -10.71 -4.49
CA GLY A 134 5.78 -11.79 -4.51
C GLY A 134 4.40 -11.38 -3.99
N ALA A 135 4.33 -10.86 -2.75
CA ALA A 135 3.04 -10.51 -2.15
C ALA A 135 2.38 -9.29 -2.82
N VAL A 136 3.18 -8.28 -3.19
CA VAL A 136 2.68 -7.07 -3.86
C VAL A 136 2.22 -7.39 -5.28
N CYS A 137 3.00 -8.16 -6.04
CA CYS A 137 2.66 -8.62 -7.39
C CYS A 137 1.38 -9.47 -7.37
N ALA A 138 1.26 -10.43 -6.44
CA ALA A 138 0.05 -11.22 -6.29
C ALA A 138 -1.17 -10.34 -5.98
N ALA A 139 -1.02 -9.30 -5.15
CA ALA A 139 -2.08 -8.35 -4.88
C ALA A 139 -2.44 -7.49 -6.10
N MET A 140 -1.46 -7.01 -6.88
CA MET A 140 -1.69 -6.27 -8.12
C MET A 140 -2.43 -7.13 -9.17
N ILE A 141 -2.06 -8.41 -9.31
CA ILE A 141 -2.77 -9.35 -10.20
C ILE A 141 -4.22 -9.50 -9.73
N LYS A 142 -4.46 -9.75 -8.43
CA LYS A 142 -5.83 -9.86 -7.90
C LYS A 142 -6.64 -8.58 -8.13
N ALA A 143 -6.06 -7.41 -7.90
CA ALA A 143 -6.72 -6.13 -8.09
C ALA A 143 -7.05 -5.89 -9.57
N SER A 144 -6.11 -6.11 -10.48
CA SER A 144 -6.33 -5.93 -11.94
C SER A 144 -7.36 -6.91 -12.53
N LEU A 145 -7.49 -8.11 -11.97
CA LEU A 145 -8.55 -9.05 -12.35
C LEU A 145 -9.94 -8.56 -11.92
N LYS A 146 -10.03 -7.77 -10.84
CA LYS A 146 -11.28 -7.18 -10.33
C LYS A 146 -11.61 -5.84 -10.99
N ASP A 147 -10.59 -5.02 -11.23
CA ASP A 147 -10.69 -3.74 -11.93
C ASP A 147 -9.67 -3.71 -13.07
N ARG A 148 -10.16 -3.99 -14.28
CA ARG A 148 -9.35 -4.01 -15.51
C ARG A 148 -8.82 -2.63 -15.91
N THR A 149 -9.29 -1.55 -15.27
CA THR A 149 -8.82 -0.17 -15.53
C THR A 149 -7.55 0.18 -14.75
N LEU A 150 -7.12 -0.67 -13.80
CA LEU A 150 -5.89 -0.44 -13.05
C LEU A 150 -4.65 -0.57 -13.96
N PRO A 151 -3.76 0.44 -13.99
CA PRO A 151 -2.57 0.45 -14.83
C PRO A 151 -1.41 -0.32 -14.19
N VAL A 152 -1.64 -1.58 -13.79
CA VAL A 152 -0.65 -2.41 -13.08
C VAL A 152 -0.29 -3.70 -13.83
N GLN A 153 -0.66 -3.79 -15.11
CA GLN A 153 -0.30 -4.92 -15.96
C GLN A 153 1.14 -4.77 -16.41
N ALA A 154 1.87 -5.89 -16.47
CA ALA A 154 3.19 -5.92 -17.09
C ALA A 154 3.01 -5.95 -18.61
N ASP A 155 3.56 -4.95 -19.31
CA ASP A 155 3.75 -4.98 -20.76
C ASP A 155 4.78 -6.05 -21.17
#